data_AF-A0A6I9P185-F1
#
_entry.id   AF-A0A6I9P185-F1
#
_cell.length_a   1.000
_cell.length_b   1.000
_cell.length_c   1.000
_cell.angle_alpha   90.00
_cell.angle_beta   90.00
_cell.angle_gamma   90.00
#
_symmetry.space_group_name_H-M   'P 1'
#
loop_
_entity.id
_entity.type
_entity.pdbx_description
1 polymer ?
#
loop_
_entity_poly.entity_id
_entity_poly.type
_entity_poly.pdbx_seq_one_letter_code
_entity_poly.pdbx_strand_id
1 'polypeptide(L)'
;YGSIFFPGEVNASGLNLDDIVHFRRKEVIVYPDDKNKPAEGEGLNRKAEVTLDGVWPNDKTSCAQIRSPERLAEMNYEGRLEKASRRQGARFLEYRTETGSWVFEVAHFSKYGLQDSDEEEEVPLKSDPKKLKTMMSLPASRLQKLLPPAQPQVEQPAFITHHHHHHPHHHH
;
A
#
# COMPACT_ATOMS: atom_id res chain seq x y z
N TYR A 1 0.30 3.06 -19.89
CA TYR A 1 1.35 2.23 -20.52
C TYR A 1 2.54 3.13 -20.79
N GLY A 2 3.71 2.61 -21.18
CA GLY A 2 4.87 3.46 -21.39
C GLY A 2 5.93 2.83 -22.29
N SER A 3 7.21 3.05 -21.99
CA SER A 3 8.32 2.65 -22.85
C SER A 3 9.50 2.14 -22.05
N ILE A 4 10.35 1.35 -22.71
CA ILE A 4 11.66 0.95 -22.20
C ILE A 4 12.71 1.42 -23.20
N PHE A 5 13.71 2.13 -22.71
CA PHE A 5 14.86 2.56 -23.48
C PHE A 5 16.11 1.81 -23.01
N PHE A 6 16.74 1.08 -23.93
CA PHE A 6 18.00 0.40 -23.69
C PHE A 6 19.16 1.26 -24.21
N PRO A 7 20.04 1.79 -23.34
CA PRO A 7 21.21 2.54 -23.81
C PRO A 7 22.22 1.60 -24.48
N GLY A 8 22.81 2.07 -25.58
CA GLY A 8 23.82 1.34 -26.35
C GLY A 8 23.22 0.32 -27.32
N GLU A 9 24.04 -0.64 -27.75
CA GLU A 9 23.63 -1.67 -28.71
C GLU A 9 22.91 -2.83 -28.02
N VAL A 10 21.79 -3.24 -28.60
CA VAL A 10 21.01 -4.42 -28.18
C VAL A 10 20.66 -5.22 -29.43
N ASN A 11 21.01 -6.50 -29.42
CA ASN A 11 20.57 -7.41 -30.46
C ASN A 11 19.13 -7.86 -30.19
N ALA A 12 18.19 -7.33 -30.98
CA ALA A 12 16.78 -7.70 -30.92
C ALA A 12 16.39 -8.82 -31.92
N SER A 13 17.36 -9.36 -32.68
CA SER A 13 17.08 -10.40 -33.67
C SER A 13 16.58 -11.67 -33.01
N GLY A 14 15.46 -12.20 -33.52
CA GLY A 14 14.85 -13.45 -33.02
C GLY A 14 14.13 -13.34 -31.68
N LEU A 15 14.02 -12.14 -31.09
CA LEU A 15 13.24 -11.94 -29.88
C LEU A 15 11.75 -11.76 -30.20
N ASN A 16 10.89 -12.56 -29.57
CA ASN A 16 9.45 -12.32 -29.61
C ASN A 16 9.06 -11.32 -28.52
N LEU A 17 8.96 -10.04 -28.88
CA LEU A 17 8.67 -8.97 -27.92
C LEU A 17 7.28 -9.11 -27.29
N ASP A 18 6.33 -9.73 -28.00
CA ASP A 18 4.97 -9.95 -27.50
C ASP A 18 4.95 -10.89 -26.29
N ASP A 19 5.86 -11.86 -26.22
CA ASP A 19 5.99 -12.79 -25.10
C ASP A 19 6.93 -12.27 -24.00
N ILE A 20 7.86 -11.39 -24.38
CA ILE A 20 8.95 -10.95 -23.51
C ILE A 20 8.57 -9.71 -22.71
N VAL A 21 7.91 -8.71 -23.32
CA VAL A 21 7.72 -7.38 -22.73
C VAL A 21 6.24 -7.10 -22.48
N HIS A 22 5.84 -7.11 -21.23
CA HIS A 22 4.45 -6.90 -20.84
C HIS A 22 4.30 -5.60 -20.05
N PHE A 23 3.62 -4.61 -20.65
CA PHE A 23 3.15 -3.46 -19.90
C PHE A 23 1.76 -3.71 -19.32
N ARG A 24 1.61 -3.39 -18.06
CA ARG A 24 0.35 -3.39 -17.31
C ARG A 24 0.11 -2.01 -16.72
N ARG A 25 -0.98 -1.88 -15.95
CA ARG A 25 -1.30 -0.61 -15.30
C ARG A 25 -0.26 -0.33 -14.21
N LYS A 26 0.51 0.75 -14.40
CA LYS A 26 1.60 1.17 -13.48
C LYS A 26 2.66 0.08 -13.25
N GLU A 27 2.81 -0.85 -14.18
CA GLU A 27 3.68 -2.01 -14.03
C GLU A 27 4.26 -2.42 -15.37
N VAL A 28 5.50 -2.90 -15.36
CA VAL A 28 6.16 -3.57 -16.48
C VAL A 28 6.82 -4.85 -15.99
N ILE A 29 6.71 -5.89 -16.83
CA ILE A 29 7.36 -7.17 -16.61
C ILE A 29 8.13 -7.49 -17.89
N VAL A 30 9.41 -7.81 -17.75
CA VAL A 30 10.22 -8.29 -18.87
C VAL A 30 10.77 -9.66 -18.51
N TYR A 31 10.53 -10.64 -19.39
CA TYR A 31 10.65 -12.08 -19.12
C TYR A 31 9.73 -12.53 -17.97
N PRO A 32 8.42 -12.71 -18.22
CA PRO A 32 7.47 -13.14 -17.19
C PRO A 32 7.69 -14.57 -16.70
N ASP A 33 8.35 -15.42 -17.48
CA ASP A 33 8.78 -16.77 -17.08
C ASP A 33 10.30 -16.80 -16.87
N ASP A 34 10.72 -17.03 -15.62
CA ASP A 34 12.13 -17.11 -15.23
C ASP A 34 12.89 -18.21 -15.96
N LYS A 35 12.23 -19.26 -16.48
CA LYS A 35 12.89 -20.31 -17.26
C LYS A 35 13.43 -19.81 -18.59
N ASN A 36 12.81 -18.77 -19.15
CA ASN A 36 13.18 -18.17 -20.43
C ASN A 36 13.97 -16.87 -20.25
N LYS A 37 14.25 -16.49 -18.99
CA LYS A 37 14.97 -15.27 -18.64
C LYS A 37 16.48 -15.51 -18.82
N PRO A 38 17.14 -14.77 -19.73
CA PRO A 38 18.57 -14.93 -19.97
C PRO A 38 19.39 -14.33 -18.83
N ALA A 39 20.72 -14.55 -18.83
CA ALA A 39 21.61 -14.00 -17.82
C ALA A 39 21.61 -12.46 -17.85
N GLU A 40 22.00 -11.83 -16.74
CA GLU A 40 22.12 -10.37 -16.69
C GLU A 40 23.11 -9.87 -17.75
N GLY A 41 22.69 -8.91 -18.56
CA GLY A 41 23.44 -8.34 -19.68
C GLY A 41 23.07 -8.91 -21.06
N GLU A 42 22.42 -10.07 -21.10
CA GLU A 42 21.99 -10.76 -22.33
C GLU A 42 20.55 -10.44 -22.72
N GLY A 43 20.26 -10.45 -24.02
CA GLY A 43 18.95 -10.11 -24.55
C GLY A 43 18.45 -8.75 -24.03
N LEU A 44 17.23 -8.73 -23.49
CA LEU A 44 16.67 -7.56 -22.81
C LEU A 44 16.92 -7.56 -21.31
N ASN A 45 17.54 -8.59 -20.71
CA ASN A 45 17.75 -8.68 -19.26
C ASN A 45 18.96 -7.83 -18.83
N ARG A 46 18.90 -6.53 -19.06
CA ARG A 46 20.03 -5.62 -18.90
C ARG A 46 19.58 -4.24 -18.43
N LYS A 47 20.55 -3.36 -18.26
CA LYS A 47 20.31 -1.98 -17.86
C LYS A 47 19.38 -1.27 -18.85
N ALA A 48 18.36 -0.59 -18.33
CA ALA A 48 17.47 0.22 -19.14
C ALA A 48 16.84 1.36 -18.33
N GLU A 49 16.37 2.37 -19.05
CA GLU A 49 15.45 3.38 -18.53
C GLU A 49 14.03 2.94 -18.85
N VAL A 50 13.17 2.92 -17.83
CA VAL A 50 11.76 2.57 -17.94
C VAL A 50 10.95 3.83 -17.71
N THR A 51 10.00 4.08 -18.60
CA THR A 51 8.94 5.08 -18.40
C THR A 51 7.61 4.35 -18.29
N LEU A 52 6.86 4.62 -17.22
CA LEU A 52 5.47 4.20 -17.07
C LEU A 52 4.56 5.42 -17.13
N ASP A 53 3.77 5.58 -18.19
CA ASP A 53 2.82 6.69 -18.29
C ASP A 53 1.46 6.35 -17.70
N GLY A 54 0.80 7.42 -17.25
CA GLY A 54 -0.51 7.39 -16.63
C GLY A 54 -0.52 6.86 -15.19
N VAL A 55 0.59 7.05 -14.48
CA VAL A 55 0.79 6.65 -13.10
C VAL A 55 0.31 7.79 -12.18
N TRP A 56 -0.99 7.82 -11.90
CA TRP A 56 -1.60 8.77 -10.95
C TRP A 56 -2.24 8.06 -9.76
N PRO A 57 -2.25 8.66 -8.56
CA PRO A 57 -2.98 8.12 -7.43
C PRO A 57 -4.49 8.20 -7.66
N ASN A 58 -5.22 7.31 -7.00
CA ASN A 58 -6.68 7.30 -7.03
C ASN A 58 -7.24 7.94 -5.76
N ASP A 59 -8.27 8.76 -5.92
CA ASP A 59 -9.04 9.28 -4.80
C ASP A 59 -9.83 8.15 -4.13
N LYS A 60 -9.73 8.04 -2.80
CA LYS A 60 -10.29 6.91 -2.04
C LYS A 60 -11.82 6.84 -2.08
N THR A 61 -12.50 7.96 -2.35
CA THR A 61 -13.96 8.05 -2.29
C THR A 61 -14.59 7.90 -3.67
N SER A 62 -13.99 8.54 -4.66
CA SER A 62 -14.51 8.59 -6.03
C SER A 62 -13.87 7.55 -6.96
N CYS A 63 -12.78 6.90 -6.53
CA CYS A 63 -11.89 6.09 -7.35
C CYS A 63 -11.34 6.81 -8.60
N ALA A 64 -11.53 8.13 -8.70
CA ALA A 64 -11.05 8.94 -9.82
C ALA A 64 -9.54 9.21 -9.69
N GLN A 65 -8.86 9.38 -10.81
CA GLN A 65 -7.43 9.70 -10.81
C GLN A 65 -7.20 11.16 -10.42
N ILE A 66 -6.27 11.38 -9.49
CA ILE A 66 -5.86 12.71 -9.07
C ILE A 66 -4.73 13.15 -9.99
N ARG A 67 -5.02 14.12 -10.87
CA ARG A 67 -4.05 14.65 -11.85
C ARG A 67 -3.66 16.11 -11.62
N SER A 68 -4.24 16.77 -10.62
CA SER A 68 -3.88 18.16 -10.26
C SER A 68 -2.45 18.19 -9.72
N PRO A 69 -1.54 18.96 -10.31
CA PRO A 69 -0.17 19.09 -9.82
C PRO A 69 -0.09 19.54 -8.36
N GLU A 70 -0.97 20.46 -7.93
CA GLU A 70 -1.03 20.96 -6.56
C GLU A 70 -1.36 19.84 -5.57
N ARG A 71 -2.32 18.99 -5.92
CA ARG A 71 -2.73 17.84 -5.09
C ARG A 71 -1.64 16.78 -5.05
N LEU A 72 -0.98 16.51 -6.18
CA LEU A 72 0.14 15.57 -6.26
C LEU A 72 1.32 16.03 -5.39
N ALA A 73 1.60 17.33 -5.39
CA ALA A 73 2.63 17.95 -4.54
C ALA A 73 2.25 17.91 -3.06
N GLU A 74 1.01 18.24 -2.70
CA GLU A 74 0.54 18.23 -1.29
C GLU A 74 0.66 16.84 -0.66
N MET A 75 0.43 15.77 -1.42
CA MET A 75 0.57 14.39 -0.94
C MET A 75 1.97 13.78 -1.14
N ASN A 76 2.91 14.57 -1.67
CA ASN A 76 4.26 14.14 -2.05
C ASN A 76 4.26 12.85 -2.88
N TYR A 77 3.44 12.79 -3.94
CA TYR A 77 3.29 11.58 -4.74
C TYR A 77 4.59 11.17 -5.43
N GLU A 78 5.38 12.15 -5.91
CA GLU A 78 6.70 11.91 -6.47
C GLU A 78 7.62 11.17 -5.49
N GLY A 79 7.70 11.63 -4.23
CA GLY A 79 8.49 10.95 -3.20
C GLY A 79 8.03 9.52 -2.89
N ARG A 80 6.75 9.18 -3.13
CA ARG A 80 6.27 7.79 -3.05
C ARG A 80 6.81 6.94 -4.18
N LEU A 81 6.78 7.46 -5.42
CA LEU A 81 7.34 6.77 -6.58
C LEU A 81 8.85 6.58 -6.43
N GLU A 82 9.56 7.56 -5.85
CA GLU A 82 10.98 7.44 -5.52
C GLU A 82 11.23 6.29 -4.53
N LYS A 83 10.48 6.25 -3.42
CA LYS A 83 10.56 5.16 -2.43
C LYS A 83 10.24 3.80 -3.06
N ALA A 84 9.19 3.72 -3.88
CA ALA A 84 8.78 2.49 -4.56
C ALA A 84 9.87 2.00 -5.54
N SER A 85 10.51 2.93 -6.26
CA SER A 85 11.66 2.62 -7.13
C SER A 85 12.79 2.01 -6.30
N ARG A 86 13.18 2.70 -5.23
CA ARG A 86 14.31 2.28 -4.38
C ARG A 86 14.08 0.92 -3.74
N ARG A 87 12.85 0.64 -3.29
CA ARG A 87 12.49 -0.66 -2.69
C ARG A 87 12.60 -1.80 -3.70
N GLN A 88 12.34 -1.54 -4.97
CA GLN A 88 12.48 -2.51 -6.06
C GLN A 88 13.91 -2.59 -6.62
N GLY A 89 14.87 -1.87 -6.02
CA GLY A 89 16.25 -1.82 -6.52
C GLY A 89 16.42 -0.99 -7.80
N ALA A 90 15.43 -0.17 -8.15
CA ALA A 90 15.50 0.77 -9.26
C ALA A 90 15.95 2.15 -8.78
N ARG A 91 16.57 2.92 -9.69
CA ARG A 91 16.96 4.31 -9.46
C ARG A 91 15.90 5.22 -10.05
N PHE A 92 15.17 5.92 -9.18
CA PHE A 92 14.24 6.96 -9.62
C PHE A 92 14.98 8.06 -10.40
N LEU A 93 14.39 8.50 -11.51
CA LEU A 93 14.93 9.58 -12.34
C LEU A 93 14.07 10.82 -12.28
N GLU A 94 12.78 10.67 -12.58
CA GLU A 94 11.85 11.80 -12.73
C GLU A 94 10.40 11.32 -12.61
N TYR A 95 9.52 12.19 -12.11
CA TYR A 95 8.08 12.06 -12.31
C TYR A 95 7.51 13.30 -13.00
N ARG A 96 7.00 13.12 -14.23
CA ARG A 96 6.34 14.20 -14.99
C ARG A 96 4.86 14.21 -14.68
N THR A 97 4.40 15.24 -13.97
CA THR A 97 3.03 15.32 -13.43
C THR A 97 1.96 15.42 -14.52
N GLU A 98 2.30 16.08 -15.63
CA GLU A 98 1.42 16.40 -16.75
C GLU A 98 0.92 15.13 -17.45
N THR A 99 1.82 14.18 -17.63
CA THR A 99 1.57 12.89 -18.31
C THR A 99 1.43 11.73 -17.31
N GLY A 100 1.75 11.95 -16.04
CA GLY A 100 1.88 10.90 -15.04
C GLY A 100 2.98 9.91 -15.41
N SER A 101 4.08 10.39 -16.00
CA SER A 101 5.20 9.55 -16.42
C SER A 101 6.14 9.34 -15.23
N TRP A 102 6.19 8.11 -14.72
CA TRP A 102 7.20 7.69 -13.75
C TRP A 102 8.39 7.10 -14.49
N VAL A 103 9.56 7.74 -14.37
CA VAL A 103 10.80 7.33 -15.03
C VAL A 103 11.80 6.82 -14.01
N PHE A 104 12.33 5.62 -14.25
CA PHE A 104 13.34 5.01 -13.39
C PHE A 104 14.29 4.13 -14.20
N GLU A 105 15.51 3.98 -13.69
CA GLU A 105 16.56 3.14 -14.28
C GLU A 105 16.66 1.82 -13.51
N VAL A 106 16.77 0.71 -14.24
CA VAL A 106 16.99 -0.63 -13.69
C VAL A 106 18.33 -1.17 -14.16
N ALA A 107 18.98 -2.02 -13.36
CA ALA A 107 20.24 -2.68 -13.73
C ALA A 107 20.03 -3.91 -14.62
N HIS A 108 18.93 -4.61 -14.41
CA HIS A 108 18.46 -5.77 -15.15
C HIS A 108 16.93 -5.83 -15.01
N PHE A 109 16.29 -6.79 -15.68
CA PHE A 109 14.83 -6.86 -15.68
C PHE A 109 14.29 -7.92 -14.73
N SER A 110 13.12 -7.63 -14.19
CA SER A 110 12.23 -8.56 -13.50
C SER A 110 10.82 -7.98 -13.60
N LYS A 111 10.17 -7.74 -12.47
CA LYS A 111 8.88 -7.07 -12.37
C LYS A 111 9.08 -5.73 -11.66
N TYR A 112 8.64 -4.64 -12.29
CA TYR A 112 8.71 -3.30 -11.74
C TYR A 112 7.36 -2.60 -11.85
N GLY A 113 6.90 -1.97 -10.77
CA GLY A 113 5.63 -1.23 -10.79
C GLY A 113 5.23 -0.70 -9.44
N LEU A 114 4.08 -0.01 -9.41
CA LEU A 114 3.48 0.45 -8.17
C LEU A 114 2.55 -0.65 -7.64
N GLN A 115 2.79 -1.12 -6.41
CA GLN A 115 1.95 -2.14 -5.78
C GLN A 115 0.81 -1.47 -5.01
N ASP A 116 -0.29 -2.18 -4.76
CA ASP A 116 -1.43 -1.61 -4.03
C ASP A 116 -1.01 -1.08 -2.63
N SER A 117 -0.07 -1.76 -1.98
CA SER A 117 0.50 -1.33 -0.69
C SER A 117 1.26 0.00 -0.77
N ASP A 118 1.77 0.40 -1.94
CA ASP A 118 2.39 1.71 -2.15
C ASP A 118 1.37 2.85 -2.25
N GLU A 119 0.14 2.51 -2.59
CA GLU A 119 -0.95 3.48 -2.72
C GLU A 119 -1.52 3.87 -1.34
N GLU A 120 -1.31 3.02 -0.32
CA GLU A 120 -1.89 3.16 1.01
C GLU A 120 -1.03 3.95 2.01
N GLU A 121 0.26 4.18 1.74
CA GLU A 121 1.15 4.95 2.64
C GLU A 121 0.62 6.41 2.79
N GLU A 122 0.26 6.75 4.03
CA GLU A 122 -0.73 7.75 4.41
C GLU A 122 -0.53 9.16 3.81
N VAL A 123 -1.64 9.73 3.32
CA VAL A 123 -1.84 11.18 3.37
C VAL A 123 -2.12 11.55 4.83
N PRO A 124 -1.33 12.40 5.49
CA PRO A 124 -1.71 12.93 6.78
C PRO A 124 -3.06 13.63 6.62
N LEU A 125 -4.10 13.08 7.24
CA LEU A 125 -5.36 13.78 7.42
C LEU A 125 -5.01 15.05 8.20
N LYS A 126 -4.92 16.20 7.51
CA LYS A 126 -4.95 17.49 8.20
C LYS A 126 -6.32 17.56 8.88
N SER A 127 -6.35 17.20 10.15
CA SER A 127 -7.47 17.45 11.03
C SER A 127 -7.62 18.97 11.16
N ASP A 128 -8.59 19.56 10.47
CA ASP A 128 -9.00 20.95 10.66
C ASP A 128 -9.42 21.18 12.12
N PRO A 129 -8.75 22.03 12.92
CA PRO A 129 -9.15 22.30 14.29
C PRO A 129 -10.17 23.45 14.34
N LYS A 130 -11.22 23.45 13.52
CA LYS A 130 -12.26 24.52 13.57
C LYS A 130 -13.64 24.01 13.19
N LYS A 131 -14.33 23.38 14.15
CA LYS A 131 -15.75 23.63 14.52
C LYS A 131 -16.22 22.58 15.52
N LEU A 132 -16.12 22.89 16.82
CA LEU A 132 -17.07 22.34 17.79
C LEU A 132 -17.65 23.49 18.62
N LYS A 133 -18.91 23.78 18.29
CA LYS A 133 -20.00 24.24 19.16
C LYS A 133 -19.74 25.49 20.03
N THR A 134 -20.44 26.54 19.60
CA THR A 134 -21.06 27.54 20.47
C THR A 134 -21.84 26.86 21.61
N MET A 135 -22.16 27.64 22.65
CA MET A 135 -23.01 27.37 23.82
C MET A 135 -22.49 26.37 24.88
N MET A 136 -21.78 26.89 25.88
CA MET A 136 -22.21 26.89 27.30
C MET A 136 -21.16 27.57 28.19
N SER A 137 -21.41 28.83 28.57
CA SER A 137 -20.79 29.45 29.74
C SER A 137 -21.88 29.67 30.79
N LEU A 138 -21.91 28.83 31.83
CA LEU A 138 -22.54 29.16 33.11
C LEU A 138 -21.68 28.63 34.26
N PRO A 139 -21.61 29.36 35.39
CA PRO A 139 -20.47 29.31 36.30
C PRO A 139 -20.58 28.22 37.38
N ALA A 140 -19.44 27.91 37.96
CA ALA A 140 -19.29 27.02 39.11
C ALA A 140 -20.02 27.56 40.35
N SER A 141 -21.08 26.89 40.79
CA SER A 141 -21.48 26.84 42.20
C SER A 141 -22.57 25.78 42.42
N ARG A 142 -22.39 25.00 43.51
CA ARG A 142 -23.22 23.91 44.05
C ARG A 142 -23.00 22.51 43.46
N LEU A 143 -22.16 21.73 44.14
CA LEU A 143 -22.63 20.58 44.95
C LEU A 143 -21.46 19.91 45.67
N GLN A 144 -21.25 20.31 46.93
CA GLN A 144 -20.74 19.40 47.95
C GLN A 144 -21.89 18.48 48.36
N LYS A 145 -21.80 17.19 48.05
CA LYS A 145 -22.13 16.14 49.02
C LYS A 145 -21.48 14.82 48.62
N LEU A 146 -20.64 14.36 49.52
CA LEU A 146 -19.78 13.19 49.47
C LEU A 146 -20.55 11.88 49.73
N LEU A 147 -20.10 10.83 49.02
CA LEU A 147 -20.01 9.38 49.38
C LEU A 147 -21.28 8.59 49.76
N PRO A 148 -21.47 7.39 49.16
CA PRO A 148 -22.15 6.26 49.80
C PRO A 148 -21.15 5.29 50.46
N PRO A 149 -21.53 4.63 51.59
CA PRO A 149 -20.66 3.74 52.35
C PRO A 149 -20.69 2.29 51.83
N ALA A 150 -19.56 1.59 52.01
CA ALA A 150 -19.42 0.15 51.86
C ALA A 150 -19.92 -0.58 53.12
N GLN A 151 -20.61 -1.72 52.95
CA GLN A 151 -20.91 -2.68 54.02
C GLN A 151 -21.07 -4.13 53.46
N PRO A 152 -20.95 -5.17 54.32
CA PRO A 152 -19.97 -6.26 54.16
C PRO A 152 -20.52 -7.62 53.68
N GLN A 153 -19.58 -8.51 53.37
CA GLN A 153 -19.74 -9.94 53.08
C GLN A 153 -20.22 -10.73 54.32
N VAL A 154 -21.07 -11.74 54.11
CA VAL A 154 -21.39 -12.81 55.09
C VAL A 154 -21.35 -14.17 54.38
N GLU A 155 -20.76 -15.14 55.06
CA GLU A 155 -20.39 -16.49 54.62
C GLU A 155 -21.47 -17.59 54.80
N GLN A 156 -21.47 -18.56 53.86
CA GLN A 156 -21.63 -20.04 54.00
C GLN A 156 -23.01 -20.66 54.39
N PRO A 157 -23.29 -21.99 54.17
CA PRO A 157 -22.37 -23.11 53.86
C PRO A 157 -22.80 -24.11 52.74
N ALA A 158 -21.90 -25.06 52.46
CA ALA A 158 -22.01 -26.18 51.52
C ALA A 158 -22.91 -27.34 51.98
N PHE A 159 -23.51 -28.09 51.02
CA PHE A 159 -23.82 -29.52 51.18
C PHE A 159 -23.70 -30.28 49.84
N ILE A 160 -23.43 -31.57 50.02
CA ILE A 160 -22.78 -32.56 49.14
C ILE A 160 -23.85 -33.36 48.36
N THR A 161 -23.40 -34.09 47.32
CA THR A 161 -23.78 -35.49 46.97
C THR A 161 -24.45 -35.73 45.59
N HIS A 162 -23.67 -36.45 44.74
CA HIS A 162 -24.02 -37.60 43.87
C HIS A 162 -25.06 -37.40 42.75
N HIS A 163 -25.04 -38.03 41.56
CA HIS A 163 -24.18 -38.94 40.78
C HIS A 163 -25.09 -39.37 39.60
N HIS A 164 -24.55 -39.55 38.37
CA HIS A 164 -24.97 -40.48 37.28
C HIS A 164 -24.61 -39.86 35.91
N HIS A 165 -23.48 -40.20 35.27
CA HIS A 165 -23.21 -41.43 34.50
C HIS A 165 -24.35 -41.88 33.57
N HIS A 166 -24.25 -41.60 32.26
CA HIS A 166 -24.05 -42.66 31.25
C HIS A 166 -23.82 -42.07 29.84
N HIS A 167 -22.69 -42.44 29.23
CA HIS A 167 -22.55 -42.59 27.77
C HIS A 167 -21.50 -43.68 27.52
N PRO A 168 -21.85 -44.77 26.83
CA PRO A 168 -20.85 -45.61 26.20
C PRO A 168 -20.89 -45.42 24.68
N HIS A 169 -19.69 -45.23 24.14
CA HIS A 169 -19.35 -45.58 22.76
C HIS A 169 -19.62 -47.07 22.50
N HIS A 170 -20.09 -47.42 21.31
CA HIS A 170 -19.58 -48.60 20.61
C HIS A 170 -19.86 -48.58 19.09
N HIS A 171 -18.83 -49.02 18.37
CA HIS A 171 -18.72 -49.45 16.97
C HIS A 171 -19.98 -50.00 16.26
N HIS A 172 -20.21 -49.58 15.02
CA HIS A 172 -19.86 -50.32 13.79
C HIS A 172 -20.01 -49.41 12.56
#